data_AF-A0A4Y2FHZ1-F1
#
_entry.id   AF-A0A4Y2FHZ1-F1
#
_cell.length_a   1.000
_cell.length_b   1.000
_cell.length_c   1.000
_cell.angle_alpha   90.00
_cell.angle_beta   90.00
_cell.angle_gamma   90.00
#
_symmetry.space_group_name_H-M   'P 1'
#
loop_
_entity.id
_entity.type
_entity.pdbx_description
1 polymer ?
#
loop_
_entity_poly.entity_id
_entity_poly.type
_entity_poly.pdbx_seq_one_letter_code
_entity_poly.pdbx_strand_id
1 'polypeptide(L)'
;MCDILSDTRQCPVISQGDSYSEKEMLAQSSNEDETNKDATPEVLEKPDSNSAVSPQLLEKLSTGVLSLYVEDMKKSSSSLAELTRNQNIVIETLEQENARVSDGLTAYPLDEMFARIKLYHQKALLLKKDMLTIHERTSKLKVKKHLLPICIMCTLQ
;
A
#
# COMPACT_ATOMS: atom_id res chain seq x y z
N MET A 1 -47.84 0.76 -5.34
CA MET A 1 -46.62 -0.03 -5.62
C MET A 1 -45.45 0.92 -5.38
N CYS A 2 -45.12 1.15 -4.12
CA CYS A 2 -44.21 0.34 -3.29
C CYS A 2 -42.76 0.49 -3.76
N ASP A 3 -42.07 1.43 -3.10
CA ASP A 3 -40.73 1.32 -2.51
C ASP A 3 -39.70 0.44 -3.21
N ILE A 4 -38.69 1.08 -3.80
CA ILE A 4 -37.33 0.52 -3.89
C ILE A 4 -36.31 1.60 -3.50
N LEU A 5 -35.94 1.53 -2.22
CA LEU A 5 -34.61 1.71 -1.63
C LEU A 5 -33.97 3.11 -1.67
N SER A 6 -34.26 3.83 -0.59
CA SER A 6 -33.27 4.59 0.17
C SER A 6 -32.12 3.66 0.62
N ASP A 7 -30.89 3.90 0.16
CA ASP A 7 -29.70 3.53 0.95
C ASP A 7 -28.58 4.52 0.64
N THR A 8 -28.65 5.69 1.30
CA THR A 8 -27.49 6.56 1.50
C THR A 8 -26.64 5.92 2.57
N ARG A 9 -25.88 4.89 2.22
CA ARG A 9 -24.76 4.47 3.07
C ARG A 9 -23.62 5.45 2.85
N GLN A 10 -23.37 6.23 3.89
CA GLN A 10 -22.09 6.87 4.17
C GLN A 10 -20.94 5.99 3.65
N CYS A 11 -20.23 6.43 2.62
CA CYS A 11 -18.88 5.91 2.39
C CYS A 11 -18.03 6.43 3.56
N PRO A 12 -17.37 5.57 4.34
CA PRO A 12 -16.40 6.04 5.30
C PRO A 12 -15.29 6.72 4.49
N VAL A 13 -15.08 7.99 4.79
CA VAL A 13 -13.88 8.72 4.37
C VAL A 13 -12.70 7.89 4.86
N ILE A 14 -11.92 7.33 3.94
CA ILE A 14 -10.59 6.83 4.26
C ILE A 14 -9.76 8.08 4.54
N SER A 15 -9.75 8.45 5.82
CA SER A 15 -8.80 9.39 6.39
C SER A 15 -7.57 8.61 6.83
N GLN A 16 -6.43 9.27 6.79
CA GLN A 16 -5.04 8.81 7.04
C GLN A 16 -4.39 8.29 5.75
N GLY A 17 -3.43 8.98 5.13
CA GLY A 17 -2.46 9.89 5.73
C GLY A 17 -1.49 9.09 6.57
N ASP A 18 -0.42 8.61 5.95
CA ASP A 18 0.91 8.54 6.54
C ASP A 18 1.92 8.46 5.39
N SER A 19 2.66 9.56 5.22
CA SER A 19 3.91 9.58 4.47
C SER A 19 4.94 8.76 5.24
N TYR A 20 5.28 7.56 4.77
CA TYR A 20 6.45 6.87 5.28
C TYR A 20 7.70 7.46 4.62
N SER A 21 8.28 8.43 5.32
CA SER A 21 9.63 8.91 5.10
C SER A 21 10.56 8.01 5.91
N GLU A 22 11.25 7.09 5.27
CA GLU A 22 12.46 6.48 5.82
C GLU A 22 13.66 6.99 5.04
N LYS A 23 14.25 8.07 5.58
CA LYS A 23 15.69 8.26 5.50
C LYS A 23 16.30 7.37 6.57
N GLU A 24 16.91 6.25 6.18
CA GLU A 24 17.99 5.69 7.00
C GLU A 24 19.33 6.08 6.39
N MET A 25 20.02 6.91 7.17
CA MET A 25 21.34 7.44 6.90
C MET A 25 22.33 6.59 7.70
N LEU A 26 23.42 6.22 7.02
CA LEU A 26 24.64 5.55 7.47
C LEU A 26 24.95 5.54 8.98
N ALA A 27 25.53 4.42 9.42
CA ALA A 27 26.66 4.42 10.34
C ALA A 27 27.70 3.36 9.94
N GLN A 28 28.67 3.77 9.12
CA GLN A 28 30.04 3.29 9.30
C GLN A 28 30.58 3.97 10.56
N SER A 29 31.13 3.22 11.51
CA SER A 29 32.13 3.76 12.41
C SER A 29 33.23 2.75 12.63
N SER A 30 34.42 3.22 12.26
CA SER A 30 35.75 2.78 12.64
C SER A 30 35.93 2.60 14.15
N ASN A 31 36.87 1.71 14.45
CA ASN A 31 37.57 1.52 15.71
C ASN A 31 37.83 2.82 16.48
N GLU A 32 37.62 2.80 17.80
CA GLU A 32 38.55 3.34 18.79
C GLU A 32 38.50 2.48 20.07
N ASP A 33 39.68 2.38 20.68
CA ASP A 33 40.02 1.68 21.93
C ASP A 33 39.08 2.03 23.10
N GLU A 34 38.74 1.01 23.91
CA GLU A 34 38.81 1.19 25.35
C GLU A 34 39.38 -0.05 26.04
N THR A 35 40.51 0.21 26.69
CA THR A 35 41.18 -0.61 27.68
C THR A 35 40.24 -1.05 28.81
N ASN A 36 40.08 -2.36 29.01
CA ASN A 36 39.73 -2.90 30.31
C ASN A 36 40.69 -4.02 30.70
N LYS A 37 41.42 -3.75 31.78
CA LYS A 37 42.37 -4.64 32.44
C LYS A 37 41.57 -5.66 33.25
N ASP A 38 42.25 -6.78 33.52
CA ASP A 38 42.00 -7.67 34.66
C ASP A 38 41.10 -8.88 34.39
N ALA A 39 41.72 -9.96 33.93
CA ALA A 39 41.94 -11.14 34.76
C ALA A 39 42.66 -12.20 33.90
N THR A 40 43.98 -12.19 34.00
CA THR A 40 44.79 -13.35 33.62
C THR A 40 44.35 -14.57 34.43
N PRO A 41 44.27 -15.73 33.78
CA PRO A 41 45.21 -16.77 34.13
C PRO A 41 46.13 -16.96 32.93
N GLU A 42 47.27 -16.30 32.98
CA GLU A 42 48.42 -16.65 32.15
C GLU A 42 48.96 -17.98 32.68
N VAL A 43 48.26 -19.07 32.38
CA VAL A 43 48.88 -20.39 32.33
C VAL A 43 49.35 -20.55 30.90
N LEU A 44 50.49 -19.94 30.60
CA LEU A 44 51.34 -20.39 29.51
C LEU A 44 51.85 -21.77 29.92
N GLU A 45 51.02 -22.80 29.74
CA GLU A 45 51.50 -24.17 29.74
C GLU A 45 52.52 -24.24 28.59
N LYS A 46 53.80 -24.33 28.97
CA LYS A 46 54.84 -24.79 28.04
C LYS A 46 54.30 -26.08 27.43
N PRO A 47 54.27 -26.21 26.08
CA PRO A 47 53.86 -27.47 25.49
C PRO A 47 54.84 -28.53 26.01
N ASP A 48 54.33 -29.48 26.79
CA ASP A 48 55.10 -30.62 27.25
C ASP A 48 55.79 -31.22 26.02
N SER A 49 57.12 -31.24 26.06
CA SER A 49 58.02 -31.62 24.98
C SER A 49 57.91 -33.11 24.58
N ASN A 50 56.89 -33.82 25.08
CA ASN A 50 56.62 -35.23 24.84
C ASN A 50 55.29 -35.51 24.10
N SER A 51 54.53 -34.51 23.69
CA SER A 51 53.44 -34.70 22.72
C SER A 51 53.86 -34.25 21.33
N ALA A 52 54.88 -34.90 20.76
CA ALA A 52 55.16 -34.79 19.33
C ALA A 52 54.03 -35.48 18.55
N VAL A 53 52.89 -34.79 18.42
CA VAL A 53 51.80 -35.20 17.54
C VAL A 53 52.40 -35.33 16.15
N SER A 54 52.35 -36.52 15.57
CA SER A 54 52.91 -36.72 14.24
C SER A 54 52.21 -35.75 13.27
N PRO A 55 52.95 -35.10 12.36
CA PRO A 55 52.35 -34.17 11.40
C PRO A 55 51.23 -34.84 10.59
N GLN A 56 51.36 -36.15 10.34
CA GLN A 56 50.33 -36.97 9.71
C GLN A 56 49.05 -37.10 10.55
N LEU A 57 49.13 -37.22 11.87
CA LEU A 57 47.95 -37.28 12.74
C LEU A 57 47.23 -35.93 12.77
N LEU A 58 47.99 -34.83 12.83
CA LEU A 58 47.46 -33.48 12.79
C LEU A 58 46.77 -33.17 11.44
N GLU A 59 47.38 -33.59 10.33
CA GLU A 59 46.81 -33.46 8.98
C GLU A 59 45.50 -34.25 8.85
N LYS A 60 45.47 -35.51 9.33
CA LYS A 60 44.25 -36.33 9.28
C LYS A 60 43.12 -35.75 10.13
N LEU A 61 43.43 -35.25 11.33
CA LEU A 61 42.44 -34.63 12.21
C LEU A 61 41.89 -33.34 11.58
N SER A 62 42.76 -32.44 11.13
CA SER A 62 42.33 -31.18 10.50
C SER A 62 41.52 -31.42 9.23
N THR A 63 41.95 -32.37 8.39
CA THR A 63 41.21 -32.78 7.18
C THR A 63 39.86 -33.39 7.53
N GLY A 64 39.79 -34.27 8.54
CA GLY A 64 38.53 -34.87 8.99
C GLY A 64 37.55 -33.85 9.56
N VAL A 65 38.05 -32.92 10.38
CA VAL A 65 37.23 -31.82 10.92
C VAL A 65 36.76 -30.88 9.80
N LEU A 66 37.62 -30.49 8.87
CA LEU A 66 37.24 -29.66 7.73
C LEU A 66 36.22 -30.36 6.83
N SER A 67 36.40 -31.65 6.58
CA SER A 67 35.46 -32.44 5.77
C SER A 67 34.05 -32.47 6.34
N LEU A 68 33.90 -32.40 7.67
CA LEU A 68 32.58 -32.38 8.31
C LEU A 68 31.82 -31.07 8.08
N TYR A 69 32.50 -29.93 8.04
CA TYR A 69 31.84 -28.62 8.00
C TYR A 69 31.82 -27.95 6.61
N VAL A 70 32.76 -28.30 5.72
CA VAL A 70 32.89 -27.63 4.42
C VAL A 70 31.65 -27.81 3.55
N GLU A 71 31.04 -29.00 3.55
CA GLU A 71 29.89 -29.27 2.71
C GLU A 71 28.63 -28.57 3.23
N ASP A 72 28.40 -28.60 4.54
CA ASP A 72 27.29 -27.88 5.19
C ASP A 72 27.41 -26.36 5.03
N MET A 73 28.63 -25.81 5.16
CA MET A 73 28.89 -24.39 4.88
C MET A 73 28.64 -24.01 3.43
N LYS A 74 29.02 -24.85 2.47
CA LYS A 74 28.72 -24.63 1.06
C LYS A 74 27.22 -24.68 0.79
N LYS A 75 26.53 -25.64 1.41
CA LYS A 75 25.08 -25.79 1.30
C LYS A 75 24.33 -24.59 1.89
N SER A 76 24.71 -24.14 3.08
CA SER A 76 24.09 -22.96 3.71
C SER A 76 24.35 -21.70 2.90
N SER A 77 25.57 -21.50 2.41
CA SER A 77 25.94 -20.40 1.52
C SER A 77 25.11 -20.40 0.24
N SER A 78 24.97 -21.56 -0.42
CA SER A 78 24.15 -21.71 -1.62
C SER A 78 22.67 -21.40 -1.34
N SER A 79 22.13 -21.91 -0.23
CA SER A 79 20.74 -21.69 0.14
C SER A 79 20.47 -20.22 0.46
N LEU A 80 21.42 -19.53 1.09
CA LEU A 80 21.32 -18.10 1.36
C LEU A 80 21.39 -17.29 0.05
N ALA A 81 22.26 -17.67 -0.89
CA ALA A 81 22.34 -17.01 -2.20
C ALA A 81 21.03 -17.17 -3.00
N GLU A 82 20.42 -18.35 -2.96
CA GLU A 82 19.10 -18.59 -3.57
C GLU A 82 18.01 -17.76 -2.90
N LEU A 83 17.99 -17.71 -1.57
CA LEU A 83 17.03 -16.89 -0.82
C LEU A 83 17.17 -15.41 -1.17
N THR A 84 18.39 -14.87 -1.20
CA THR A 84 18.67 -13.48 -1.60
C THR A 84 18.21 -13.22 -3.03
N ARG A 85 18.47 -14.14 -3.96
CA ARG A 85 17.98 -14.01 -5.35
C ARG A 85 16.45 -13.97 -5.39
N ASN A 86 15.79 -14.86 -4.67
CA ASN A 86 14.32 -14.92 -4.64
C ASN A 86 13.73 -13.64 -4.03
N GLN A 87 14.36 -13.10 -2.97
CA GLN A 87 13.98 -11.83 -2.38
C GLN A 87 14.08 -10.69 -3.39
N ASN A 88 15.18 -10.60 -4.16
CA ASN A 88 15.33 -9.57 -5.19
C ASN A 88 14.23 -9.65 -6.25
N ILE A 89 13.88 -10.85 -6.72
CA ILE A 89 12.80 -11.03 -7.69
C ILE A 89 11.46 -10.55 -7.12
N VAL A 90 11.16 -10.87 -5.86
CA VAL A 90 9.92 -10.43 -5.20
C VAL A 90 9.90 -8.91 -5.04
N ILE A 91 11.03 -8.30 -4.68
CA ILE A 91 11.17 -6.84 -4.56
C ILE A 91 10.90 -6.18 -5.93
N GLU A 92 11.58 -6.63 -6.99
CA GLU A 92 11.36 -6.12 -8.35
C GLU A 92 9.90 -6.25 -8.78
N THR A 93 9.27 -7.38 -8.45
CA THR A 93 7.84 -7.62 -8.76
C THR A 93 6.94 -6.66 -7.99
N LEU A 94 7.20 -6.45 -6.70
CA LEU A 94 6.43 -5.52 -5.88
C LEU A 94 6.59 -4.07 -6.35
N GLU A 95 7.80 -3.66 -6.72
CA GLU A 95 8.08 -2.34 -7.28
C GLU A 95 7.31 -2.13 -8.58
N GLN A 96 7.31 -3.12 -9.47
CA GLN A 96 6.53 -3.07 -10.71
C GLN A 96 5.02 -2.99 -10.45
N GLU A 97 4.49 -3.78 -9.51
CA GLU A 97 3.08 -3.72 -9.14
C GLU A 97 2.70 -2.39 -8.51
N ASN A 98 3.57 -1.83 -7.66
CA ASN A 98 3.35 -0.53 -7.05
C ASN A 98 3.32 0.59 -8.10
N ALA A 99 4.26 0.56 -9.05
CA ALA A 99 4.24 1.46 -10.20
C ALA A 99 2.93 1.33 -11.00
N ARG A 100 2.49 0.10 -11.30
CA ARG A 100 1.24 -0.15 -12.02
C ARG A 100 0.01 0.41 -11.28
N VAL A 101 -0.02 0.30 -9.95
CA VAL A 101 -1.10 0.86 -9.12
C VAL A 101 -1.08 2.38 -9.16
N SER A 102 0.10 3.00 -9.00
CA SER A 102 0.28 4.45 -9.09
C SER A 102 -0.14 4.99 -10.47
N ASP A 103 0.27 4.31 -11.55
CA ASP A 103 -0.11 4.65 -12.91
C ASP A 103 -1.63 4.54 -13.11
N GLY A 104 -2.26 3.51 -12.54
CA GLY A 104 -3.72 3.36 -12.57
C GLY A 104 -4.46 4.51 -11.86
N LEU A 105 -3.96 4.93 -10.69
CA LEU A 105 -4.53 6.05 -9.92
C LEU A 105 -4.37 7.39 -10.64
N THR A 106 -3.26 7.60 -11.34
CA THR A 106 -3.02 8.83 -12.10
C THR A 106 -3.78 8.86 -13.42
N ALA A 107 -3.92 7.71 -14.11
CA ALA A 107 -4.66 7.61 -15.36
C ALA A 107 -6.16 7.86 -15.18
N TYR A 108 -6.73 7.46 -14.04
CA TYR A 108 -8.15 7.61 -13.74
C TYR A 108 -8.34 8.40 -12.44
N PRO A 109 -8.39 9.75 -12.48
CA PRO A 109 -8.61 10.58 -11.31
C PRO A 109 -10.08 10.45 -10.84
N LEU A 110 -10.35 9.40 -10.08
CA LEU A 110 -11.69 9.05 -9.61
C LEU A 110 -12.33 10.19 -8.83
N ASP A 111 -11.57 10.94 -8.03
CA ASP A 111 -12.06 12.08 -7.27
C ASP A 111 -12.65 13.17 -8.18
N GLU A 112 -11.98 13.46 -9.30
CA GLU A 112 -12.46 14.43 -10.28
C GLU A 112 -13.71 13.91 -11.01
N MET A 113 -13.74 12.61 -11.34
CA MET A 113 -14.92 11.98 -11.90
C MET A 113 -16.12 12.04 -10.95
N PHE A 114 -15.93 11.74 -9.66
CA PHE A 114 -16.97 11.82 -8.65
C PHE A 114 -17.44 13.26 -8.42
N ALA A 115 -16.54 14.25 -8.45
CA ALA A 115 -16.90 15.66 -8.39
C ALA A 115 -17.78 16.07 -9.57
N ARG A 116 -17.43 15.65 -10.80
CA ARG A 116 -18.25 15.88 -12.00
C ARG A 116 -19.61 15.21 -11.92
N ILE A 117 -19.69 13.97 -11.45
CA ILE A 117 -20.95 13.24 -11.28
C ILE A 117 -21.88 14.00 -10.31
N LYS A 118 -21.37 14.45 -9.16
CA LYS A 118 -22.13 15.25 -8.20
C LYS A 118 -22.64 16.55 -8.83
N LEU A 119 -21.80 17.25 -9.58
CA LEU A 119 -22.16 18.47 -10.29
C LEU A 119 -23.31 18.23 -11.29
N TYR A 120 -23.21 17.19 -12.13
CA TYR A 120 -24.26 16.90 -13.11
C TYR A 120 -25.54 16.38 -12.47
N HIS A 121 -25.44 15.62 -11.38
CA HIS A 121 -26.58 15.21 -10.59
C HIS A 121 -27.36 16.44 -10.06
N GLN A 122 -26.66 17.41 -9.48
CA GLN A 122 -27.27 18.66 -9.02
C GLN A 122 -27.93 19.43 -10.16
N LYS A 123 -27.27 19.54 -11.32
CA LYS A 123 -27.85 20.18 -12.52
C LYS A 123 -29.15 19.49 -12.96
N ALA A 124 -29.19 18.17 -12.97
CA ALA A 124 -30.37 17.40 -13.35
C ALA A 124 -31.54 17.64 -12.36
N LEU A 125 -31.25 17.70 -11.05
CA LEU A 125 -32.25 18.01 -10.03
C LEU A 125 -32.82 19.44 -10.21
N LEU A 126 -31.96 20.41 -10.51
CA LEU A 126 -32.40 21.78 -10.80
C LEU A 126 -33.29 21.84 -12.04
N LEU A 127 -32.87 21.20 -13.14
CA LEU A 127 -33.66 21.15 -14.36
C LEU A 127 -35.03 20.50 -14.13
N LYS A 128 -35.09 19.40 -13.35
CA LYS A 128 -36.36 18.76 -12.97
C LYS A 128 -37.27 19.73 -12.22
N LYS A 129 -36.74 20.47 -11.25
CA LYS A 129 -37.50 21.48 -10.48
C LYS A 129 -38.05 22.59 -11.40
N ASP A 130 -37.21 23.09 -12.31
CA ASP A 130 -37.60 24.16 -13.23
C ASP A 130 -38.67 23.67 -14.22
N MET A 131 -38.53 22.45 -14.74
CA MET A 131 -39.54 21.81 -15.59
C MET A 131 -40.88 21.65 -14.87
N LEU A 132 -40.88 21.20 -13.61
CA LEU A 132 -42.10 21.10 -12.81
C LEU A 132 -42.74 22.48 -12.59
N THR A 133 -41.94 23.50 -12.31
CA THR A 133 -42.42 24.87 -12.09
C THR A 133 -43.05 25.45 -13.36
N ILE A 134 -42.39 25.27 -14.51
CA ILE A 134 -42.91 25.70 -15.82
C ILE A 134 -44.21 24.96 -16.15
N HIS A 135 -44.24 23.64 -15.92
CA HIS A 135 -45.42 22.82 -16.14
C HIS A 135 -46.60 23.30 -15.29
N GLU A 136 -46.39 23.59 -14.01
CA GLU A 136 -47.43 24.09 -13.11
C GLU A 136 -47.99 25.45 -13.57
N ARG A 137 -47.11 26.40 -13.92
CA ARG A 137 -47.50 27.72 -14.43
C ARG A 137 -48.31 27.60 -15.73
N THR A 138 -47.84 26.77 -16.66
CA THR A 138 -48.50 26.53 -17.95
C THR A 138 -49.87 25.86 -17.76
N SER A 139 -49.97 24.91 -16.82
CA SER A 139 -51.22 24.23 -16.51
C SER A 139 -52.25 25.19 -15.92
N LYS A 140 -51.85 26.04 -14.96
CA LYS A 140 -52.71 27.10 -14.39
C LYS A 140 -53.20 28.08 -15.46
N LEU A 141 -52.33 28.49 -16.39
CA LEU A 141 -52.68 29.35 -17.52
C LEU A 141 -53.69 28.69 -18.47
N LYS A 142 -53.51 27.42 -18.81
CA LYS A 142 -54.46 26.65 -19.64
C LYS A 142 -55.85 26.64 -19.01
N VAL A 143 -55.94 26.33 -17.71
CA VAL A 143 -57.21 26.33 -16.97
C VAL A 143 -57.88 27.71 -17.03
N LYS A 144 -57.13 28.80 -16.76
CA LYS A 144 -57.67 30.16 -16.87
C LYS A 144 -58.16 30.49 -18.28
N LYS A 145 -57.41 30.12 -19.32
CA LYS A 145 -57.81 30.31 -20.72
C LYS A 145 -59.12 29.59 -21.06
N HIS A 146 -59.35 28.39 -20.52
CA HIS A 146 -60.60 27.65 -20.73
C HIS A 146 -61.76 28.16 -19.87
N LEU A 147 -61.49 28.68 -18.67
CA LEU A 147 -62.53 29.20 -17.77
C LEU A 147 -62.99 30.62 -18.14
N LEU A 148 -62.11 31.46 -18.71
CA LEU A 148 -62.45 32.82 -19.16
C LEU A 148 -63.63 32.87 -20.15
N PRO A 149 -63.67 32.07 -21.24
CA PRO A 149 -64.79 32.09 -22.17
C PRO A 149 -66.09 31.55 -21.55
N ILE A 150 -66.02 30.55 -20.66
CA ILE A 150 -67.20 30.04 -19.94
C ILE A 150 -67.78 31.11 -19.02
N CYS A 151 -66.91 31.85 -18.32
CA CYS A 151 -67.34 32.94 -17.44
C CYS A 151 -67.96 34.08 -18.25
N ILE A 152 -67.30 34.54 -19.33
CA ILE A 152 -67.84 35.60 -20.21
C ILE A 152 -69.20 35.21 -20.80
N MET A 153 -69.38 33.94 -21.18
CA MET A 153 -70.68 33.44 -21.69
C MET A 153 -71.75 33.39 -20.60
N CYS A 154 -71.40 33.11 -19.35
CA CYS A 154 -72.37 33.15 -18.23
C CYS A 154 -72.72 34.57 -17.78
N THR A 155 -71.85 35.57 -17.98
CA THR A 155 -72.15 36.96 -17.60
C THR A 155 -72.95 37.71 -18.66
N LEU A 156 -73.05 37.19 -19.89
CA LEU A 156 -73.80 37.81 -21.00
C LEU A 156 -75.23 37.27 -21.17
N GLN A 157 -75.67 36.32 -20.32
CA GLN A 157 -77.00 35.70 -20.36
C GLN A 157 -77.77 35.96 -19.07
#